data_AF-A0A2S6HG77-F1
#
_entry.id   AF-A0A2S6HG77-F1
#
_cell.length_a   1.000
_cell.length_b   1.000
_cell.length_c   1.000
_cell.angle_alpha   90.00
_cell.angle_beta   90.00
_cell.angle_gamma   90.00
#
_symmetry.space_group_name_H-M   'P 1'
#
loop_
_entity.id
_entity.type
_entity.pdbx_description
1 polymer ?
#
loop_
_entity_poly.entity_id
_entity_poly.type
_entity_poly.pdbx_seq_one_letter_code
_entity_poly.pdbx_strand_id
1 'polypeptide(L)'
;MSMKISVIIKKLSNPRIRRRLKIGLSVYAVVIIIGLLFKVVYDIGYFNAQSLKDDKNAEQLITHQVLTMESAQRIVSGALKEDPMNPKTIVVQIIDNNQKLSSIIIENNQQRKIAWIIDMRLFFTNDLFNYEGYNLTEGIEHQHNINRGDH
;
A
#
# COMPACT_ATOMS: atom_id res chain seq x y z
N MET A 1 -62.49 -18.01 -1.36
CA MET A 1 -62.96 -19.29 -0.78
C MET A 1 -62.30 -19.45 0.58
N SER A 2 -62.96 -19.02 1.66
CA SER A 2 -62.42 -19.06 3.02
C SER A 2 -62.40 -20.51 3.51
N MET A 3 -61.23 -21.12 3.50
CA MET A 3 -61.03 -22.47 4.01
C MET A 3 -61.13 -22.39 5.53
N LYS A 4 -62.27 -22.85 6.08
CA LYS A 4 -62.57 -22.78 7.51
C LYS A 4 -61.42 -23.43 8.31
N ILE A 5 -60.79 -22.63 9.17
CA ILE A 5 -59.64 -23.02 10.02
C ILE A 5 -59.90 -24.33 10.79
N SER A 6 -61.16 -24.62 11.10
CA SER A 6 -61.61 -25.88 11.72
C SER A 6 -61.24 -27.15 10.94
N VAL A 7 -61.23 -27.11 9.60
CA VAL A 7 -60.87 -28.27 8.76
C VAL A 7 -59.38 -28.55 8.84
N ILE A 8 -58.57 -27.49 8.92
CA ILE A 8 -57.10 -27.58 9.08
C ILE A 8 -56.77 -28.18 10.45
N ILE A 9 -57.44 -27.72 11.52
CA ILE A 9 -57.29 -28.26 12.88
C ILE A 9 -57.67 -29.75 12.94
N LYS A 10 -58.77 -30.14 12.29
CA LYS A 10 -59.22 -31.55 12.26
C LYS A 10 -58.20 -32.46 11.54
N LYS A 11 -57.56 -31.96 10.48
CA LYS A 11 -56.50 -32.66 9.73
C LYS A 11 -55.17 -32.73 10.52
N LEU A 12 -54.85 -31.71 11.32
CA LEU A 12 -53.71 -31.69 12.25
C LEU A 12 -53.89 -32.63 13.46
N SER A 13 -55.13 -33.01 13.80
CA SER A 13 -55.42 -33.94 14.89
C SER A 13 -55.02 -35.40 14.56
N ASN A 14 -54.75 -35.70 13.28
CA ASN A 14 -54.24 -37.01 12.88
C ASN A 14 -52.78 -37.20 13.36
N PRO A 15 -52.47 -38.24 14.16
CA PRO A 15 -51.16 -38.43 14.78
C PRO A 15 -50.03 -38.56 13.75
N ARG A 16 -50.31 -39.15 12.58
CA ARG A 16 -49.31 -39.29 11.51
C ARG A 16 -48.95 -37.96 10.87
N ILE A 17 -49.95 -37.09 10.67
CA ILE A 17 -49.77 -35.76 10.06
C ILE A 17 -49.07 -34.83 11.05
N ARG A 18 -49.47 -34.84 12.33
CA ARG A 18 -48.83 -34.05 13.40
C ARG A 18 -47.35 -34.40 13.57
N ARG A 19 -46.99 -35.69 13.50
CA ARG A 19 -45.59 -36.15 13.59
C ARG A 19 -44.75 -35.65 12.42
N ARG A 20 -45.26 -35.75 11.18
CA ARG A 20 -44.55 -35.24 9.98
C ARG A 20 -44.41 -33.72 9.98
N LEU A 21 -45.43 -32.99 10.45
CA LEU A 21 -45.38 -31.54 10.57
C LEU A 21 -44.34 -31.08 11.58
N LYS A 22 -44.24 -31.74 12.74
CA LYS A 22 -43.20 -31.44 13.75
C LYS A 22 -41.79 -31.64 13.21
N ILE A 23 -41.56 -32.71 12.45
CA ILE A 23 -40.27 -32.99 11.81
C ILE A 23 -39.94 -31.91 10.78
N GLY A 24 -40.90 -31.56 9.90
CA GLY A 24 -40.71 -30.50 8.92
C GLY A 24 -40.40 -29.14 9.56
N LEU A 25 -41.13 -28.78 10.61
CA LEU A 25 -40.91 -27.53 11.35
C LEU A 25 -39.54 -27.50 12.03
N SER A 26 -39.10 -28.64 12.59
CA SER A 26 -37.79 -28.77 13.22
C SER A 26 -36.65 -28.63 12.21
N VAL A 27 -36.77 -29.23 11.03
CA VAL A 27 -35.77 -29.09 9.97
C VAL A 27 -35.70 -27.65 9.48
N TYR A 28 -36.85 -26.99 9.31
CA TYR A 28 -36.92 -25.59 8.87
C TYR A 28 -36.25 -24.64 9.89
N ALA A 29 -36.48 -24.87 11.18
CA ALA A 29 -35.83 -24.10 12.25
C ALA A 29 -34.30 -24.25 12.23
N VAL A 30 -33.79 -25.47 12.01
CA VAL A 30 -32.34 -25.73 11.91
C VAL A 30 -31.72 -24.99 10.73
N VAL A 31 -32.38 -25.00 9.56
CA VAL A 31 -31.88 -24.28 8.37
C VAL A 31 -31.81 -22.77 8.62
N ILE A 32 -32.81 -22.19 9.29
CA ILE A 32 -32.82 -20.77 9.65
C ILE A 32 -31.65 -20.44 10.60
N ILE A 33 -31.41 -21.27 11.62
CA ILE A 33 -30.31 -21.06 12.57
C ILE A 33 -28.96 -21.13 11.85
N ILE A 34 -28.76 -22.11 10.96
CA ILE A 34 -27.54 -22.24 10.17
C ILE A 34 -27.33 -21.00 9.28
N GLY A 35 -28.37 -20.53 8.59
CA GLY A 35 -28.29 -19.33 7.76
C GLY A 35 -27.93 -18.07 8.56
N LEU A 36 -28.47 -17.92 9.76
CA LEU A 36 -28.13 -16.82 10.66
C LEU A 36 -26.68 -16.89 11.15
N LEU A 37 -26.17 -18.09 11.48
CA LEU A 37 -24.77 -18.28 11.87
C LEU A 37 -23.83 -17.92 10.73
N PHE A 38 -24.11 -18.35 9.50
CA PHE A 38 -23.33 -17.97 8.32
C PHE A 38 -23.34 -16.46 8.10
N LYS A 39 -24.48 -15.80 8.27
CA LYS A 39 -24.57 -14.34 8.15
C LYS A 39 -23.73 -13.62 9.20
N VAL A 40 -23.81 -14.04 10.47
CA VAL A 40 -23.02 -13.44 11.56
C VAL A 40 -21.52 -13.63 11.32
N VAL A 41 -21.09 -14.83 10.92
CA VAL A 41 -19.68 -15.10 10.60
C VAL A 41 -19.22 -14.29 9.38
N TYR A 42 -20.06 -14.17 8.36
CA TYR A 42 -19.76 -13.37 7.17
C TYR A 42 -19.65 -11.87 7.51
N ASP A 43 -20.57 -11.33 8.31
CA ASP A 43 -20.57 -9.93 8.73
C ASP A 43 -19.36 -9.62 9.64
N ILE A 44 -19.02 -10.51 10.58
CA ILE A 44 -17.81 -10.36 11.42
C ILE A 44 -16.54 -10.46 10.58
N GLY A 45 -16.46 -11.42 9.66
CA GLY A 45 -15.33 -11.58 8.75
C GLY A 45 -15.16 -10.41 7.79
N TYR A 46 -16.27 -9.88 7.28
CA TYR A 46 -16.31 -8.70 6.42
C TYR A 46 -15.89 -7.43 7.17
N PHE A 47 -16.38 -7.25 8.41
CA PHE A 47 -15.97 -6.15 9.28
C PHE A 47 -14.47 -6.22 9.62
N ASN A 48 -13.95 -7.42 9.94
CA ASN A 48 -12.53 -7.63 10.22
C ASN A 48 -11.65 -7.40 8.99
N ALA A 49 -12.11 -7.79 7.80
CA ALA A 49 -11.39 -7.53 6.54
C ALA A 49 -11.39 -6.04 6.19
N GLN A 50 -12.48 -5.33 6.48
CA GLN A 50 -12.57 -3.89 6.27
C GLN A 50 -11.70 -3.12 7.28
N SER A 51 -11.73 -3.48 8.56
CA SER A 51 -10.84 -2.88 9.57
C SER A 51 -9.37 -3.15 9.29
N LEU A 52 -9.02 -4.37 8.85
CA LEU A 52 -7.64 -4.69 8.42
C LEU A 52 -7.19 -3.90 7.18
N LYS A 53 -8.12 -3.58 6.26
CA LYS A 53 -7.82 -2.69 5.12
C LYS A 53 -7.65 -1.25 5.59
N ASP A 54 -8.51 -0.80 6.49
CA ASP A 54 -8.50 0.57 7.00
C ASP A 54 -7.29 0.82 7.91
N ASP A 55 -6.87 -0.16 8.72
CA ASP A 55 -5.63 -0.12 9.51
C ASP A 55 -4.40 -0.11 8.60
N LYS A 56 -4.38 -0.92 7.53
CA LYS A 56 -3.30 -0.87 6.51
C LYS A 56 -3.25 0.49 5.78
N ASN A 57 -4.41 1.06 5.46
CA ASN A 57 -4.52 2.37 4.82
C ASN A 57 -4.13 3.50 5.78
N ALA A 58 -4.43 3.37 7.08
CA ALA A 58 -4.07 4.31 8.13
C ALA A 58 -2.57 4.25 8.45
N GLU A 59 -1.96 3.07 8.47
CA GLU A 59 -0.50 2.91 8.52
C GLU A 59 0.19 3.41 7.24
N GLN A 60 -0.47 3.35 6.08
CA GLN A 60 0.02 3.95 4.83
C GLN A 60 -0.13 5.47 4.74
N LEU A 61 -0.86 6.08 5.67
CA LEU A 61 -0.98 7.55 5.80
C LEU A 61 0.24 8.17 6.52
N ILE A 62 1.39 7.50 6.44
CA ILE A 62 2.68 8.16 6.55
C ILE A 62 2.74 9.15 5.38
N THR A 63 2.72 10.44 5.71
CA THR A 63 3.07 11.53 4.82
C THR A 63 4.23 11.09 3.95
N HIS A 64 3.96 10.76 2.68
CA HIS A 64 5.02 10.39 1.75
C HIS A 64 5.92 11.62 1.65
N GLN A 65 7.10 11.57 2.27
CA GLN A 65 8.12 12.60 2.09
C GLN A 65 8.63 12.44 0.67
N VAL A 66 7.88 13.02 -0.27
CA VAL A 66 8.33 13.14 -1.65
C VAL A 66 9.51 14.12 -1.62
N LEU A 67 10.70 13.62 -1.93
CA LEU A 67 11.86 14.47 -2.16
C LEU A 67 11.52 15.51 -3.25
N THR A 68 11.41 16.78 -2.85
CA THR A 68 11.24 17.92 -3.75
C THR A 68 12.60 18.52 -4.10
N MET A 69 12.69 19.28 -5.20
CA MET A 69 13.94 19.93 -5.58
C MET A 69 14.53 20.83 -4.50
N GLU A 70 13.69 21.60 -3.81
CA GLU A 70 14.15 22.45 -2.72
C GLU A 70 14.71 21.65 -1.55
N SER A 71 14.06 20.53 -1.21
CA SER A 71 14.54 19.66 -0.14
C SER A 71 15.83 18.96 -0.52
N ALA A 72 15.96 18.48 -1.76
CA ALA A 72 17.19 17.91 -2.30
C ALA A 72 18.31 18.95 -2.29
N GLN A 73 18.03 20.20 -2.71
CA GLN A 73 18.99 21.29 -2.67
C GLN A 73 19.46 21.60 -1.25
N ARG A 74 18.55 21.67 -0.27
CA ARG A 74 18.94 21.87 1.14
C ARG A 74 19.79 20.73 1.68
N ILE A 75 19.48 19.48 1.33
CA ILE A 75 20.29 18.32 1.71
C ILE A 75 21.68 18.43 1.08
N VAL A 76 21.78 18.80 -0.21
CA VAL A 76 23.05 18.96 -0.92
C VAL A 76 23.90 20.07 -0.34
N SER A 77 23.32 21.27 -0.21
CA SER A 77 23.99 22.43 0.38
C SER A 77 24.41 22.18 1.83
N GLY A 78 23.53 21.55 2.63
CA GLY A 78 23.83 21.20 4.02
C GLY A 78 24.95 20.17 4.15
N ALA A 79 24.93 19.11 3.33
CA ALA A 79 25.96 18.07 3.33
C ALA A 79 27.32 18.61 2.87
N LEU A 80 27.34 19.49 1.87
CA LEU A 80 28.54 20.13 1.35
C LEU A 80 29.01 21.33 2.18
N LYS A 81 28.26 21.71 3.24
CA LYS A 81 28.51 22.89 4.08
C LYS A 81 28.60 24.18 3.25
N GLU A 82 27.78 24.27 2.21
CA GLU A 82 27.64 25.44 1.37
C GLU A 82 26.56 26.38 1.91
N ASP A 83 26.61 27.65 1.51
CA ASP A 83 25.55 28.61 1.80
C ASP A 83 24.26 28.21 1.07
N PRO A 84 23.15 27.91 1.78
CA PRO A 84 21.89 27.55 1.15
C PRO A 84 21.25 28.70 0.35
N MET A 85 21.63 29.96 0.56
CA MET A 85 21.15 31.10 -0.23
C MET A 85 21.95 31.31 -1.52
N ASN A 86 23.18 30.79 -1.60
CA ASN A 86 24.02 30.86 -2.79
C ASN A 86 24.91 29.62 -2.92
N PRO A 87 24.32 28.44 -3.19
CA PRO A 87 25.06 27.21 -3.28
C PRO A 87 25.89 27.16 -4.56
N LYS A 88 27.13 26.67 -4.45
CA LYS A 88 28.00 26.42 -5.61
C LYS A 88 27.59 25.16 -6.36
N THR A 89 27.01 24.21 -5.63
CA THR A 89 26.51 22.94 -6.14
C THR A 89 24.99 22.98 -6.19
N ILE A 90 24.42 22.90 -7.40
CA ILE A 90 22.98 22.95 -7.63
C ILE A 90 22.43 21.57 -8.00
N VAL A 91 21.24 21.24 -7.52
CA VAL A 91 20.49 20.05 -7.94
C VAL A 91 19.77 20.39 -9.24
N VAL A 92 20.14 19.71 -10.32
CA VAL A 92 19.59 19.93 -11.66
C VAL A 92 18.39 19.03 -11.91
N GLN A 93 18.48 17.77 -11.49
CA GLN A 93 17.42 16.80 -11.72
C GLN A 93 17.29 15.78 -10.58
N ILE A 94 16.06 15.36 -10.27
CA ILE A 94 15.78 14.13 -9.52
C ILE A 94 15.36 13.09 -10.58
N ILE A 95 16.10 11.99 -10.68
CA ILE A 95 15.88 10.95 -11.70
C ILE A 95 14.89 9.90 -11.18
N ASP A 96 15.15 9.36 -9.99
CA ASP A 96 14.28 8.40 -9.32
C ASP A 96 14.07 8.83 -7.87
N ASN A 97 12.88 8.58 -7.34
CA ASN A 97 12.48 8.94 -6.00
C ASN A 97 11.69 7.79 -5.38
N ASN A 98 12.42 6.80 -4.89
CA ASN A 98 11.88 5.83 -3.97
C ASN A 98 11.96 6.42 -2.55
N GLN A 99 10.99 6.09 -1.69
CA GLN A 99 10.87 6.61 -0.31
C GLN A 99 12.16 6.48 0.53
N LYS A 100 13.07 5.56 0.17
CA LYS A 100 14.36 5.34 0.85
C LYS A 100 15.59 5.73 0.04
N LEU A 101 15.46 5.82 -1.29
CA LEU A 101 16.58 6.04 -2.21
C LEU A 101 16.11 6.95 -3.33
N SER A 102 16.78 8.08 -3.47
CA SER A 102 16.58 8.98 -4.59
C SER A 102 17.89 9.23 -5.32
N SER A 103 17.86 9.20 -6.64
CA SER A 103 18.99 9.57 -7.49
C SER A 103 18.84 11.01 -7.95
N ILE A 104 19.90 11.80 -7.80
CA ILE A 104 19.92 13.20 -8.20
C ILE A 104 21.13 13.50 -9.08
N ILE A 105 20.93 14.41 -10.03
CA ILE A 105 22.02 15.03 -10.78
C ILE A 105 22.33 16.36 -10.10
N ILE A 106 23.57 16.51 -9.67
CA ILE A 106 24.12 17.76 -9.16
C ILE A 106 25.06 18.37 -10.19
N GLU A 107 25.12 19.69 -10.24
CA GLU A 107 26.05 20.44 -11.10
C GLU A 107 26.86 21.41 -10.25
N ASN A 108 28.17 21.41 -10.44
CA ASN A 108 29.10 22.35 -9.83
C ASN A 108 30.09 22.81 -10.88
N ASN A 109 30.21 24.12 -11.10
CA ASN A 109 31.13 24.69 -12.10
C ASN A 109 31.06 24.00 -13.47
N GLN A 110 29.84 23.82 -14.00
CA GLN A 110 29.55 23.16 -15.28
C GLN A 110 29.90 21.65 -15.34
N GLN A 111 30.34 21.06 -14.23
CA GLN A 111 30.55 19.62 -14.11
C GLN A 111 29.31 18.98 -13.48
N ARG A 112 28.69 18.05 -14.21
CA ARG A 112 27.56 17.26 -13.73
C ARG A 112 28.04 15.98 -13.08
N LYS A 113 27.45 15.64 -11.93
CA LYS A 113 27.73 14.41 -11.17
C LYS A 113 26.43 13.80 -10.69
N ILE A 114 26.45 12.48 -10.53
CA ILE A 114 25.34 11.74 -9.91
C ILE A 114 25.62 11.66 -8.41
N ALA A 115 24.60 11.96 -7.61
CA ALA A 115 24.61 11.74 -6.18
C ALA A 115 23.36 10.97 -5.75
N TRP A 116 23.48 10.26 -4.64
CA TRP A 116 22.41 9.44 -4.09
C TRP A 116 21.96 10.04 -2.76
N ILE A 117 20.65 10.17 -2.57
CA ILE A 117 20.04 10.48 -1.28
C ILE A 117 19.46 9.18 -0.75
N ILE A 118 20.07 8.66 0.31
CA ILE A 118 19.60 7.45 1.02
C ILE A 118 19.14 7.90 2.40
N ASP A 119 17.89 7.64 2.75
CA ASP A 119 17.28 8.05 4.02
C ASP A 119 17.56 9.54 4.35
N MET A 120 17.35 10.42 3.37
CA MET A 120 17.56 11.88 3.47
C MET A 120 19.01 12.32 3.74
N ARG A 121 19.98 11.43 3.54
CA ARG A 121 21.42 11.73 3.65
C ARG A 121 22.07 11.63 2.29
N LEU A 122 22.97 12.57 2.01
CA LEU A 122 23.71 12.60 0.75
C LEU A 122 24.90 11.64 0.80
N PHE A 123 25.01 10.81 -0.23
CA PHE A 123 26.13 9.92 -0.47
C PHE A 123 26.73 10.25 -1.84
N PHE A 124 28.05 10.48 -1.85
CA PHE A 124 28.81 10.75 -3.08
C PHE A 124 29.42 9.47 -3.63
N THR A 125 29.19 9.24 -4.92
CA THR A 125 30.03 8.46 -5.85
C THR A 125 30.68 7.20 -5.28
N ASN A 126 29.86 6.21 -4.96
CA ASN A 126 30.24 4.81 -5.14
C ASN A 126 29.28 4.20 -6.17
N ASP A 127 29.72 3.13 -6.82
CA ASP A 127 28.87 2.36 -7.72
C ASP A 127 27.68 1.80 -6.94
N LEU A 128 26.46 2.19 -7.34
CA LEU A 128 25.25 1.64 -6.76
C LEU A 128 24.87 0.41 -7.57
N PHE A 129 24.95 -0.76 -6.94
CA PHE A 129 24.56 -2.00 -7.58
C PHE A 129 23.12 -2.37 -7.26
N ASN A 130 22.39 -2.86 -8.26
CA ASN A 130 21.10 -3.49 -8.01
C ASN A 130 21.28 -4.90 -7.40
N TYR A 131 20.16 -5.56 -7.07
CA TYR A 131 20.18 -6.92 -6.48
C TYR A 131 20.78 -8.01 -7.40
N GLU A 132 20.91 -7.72 -8.70
CA GLU A 132 21.50 -8.60 -9.70
C GLU A 132 22.99 -8.28 -9.96
N GLY A 133 23.53 -7.26 -9.30
CA GLY A 133 24.92 -6.82 -9.46
C GLY A 133 25.17 -5.84 -10.60
N TYR A 134 24.14 -5.26 -11.23
CA TYR A 134 24.31 -4.24 -12.26
C TYR A 134 24.59 -2.86 -11.65
N ASN A 135 25.58 -2.15 -12.21
CA ASN A 135 25.92 -0.79 -11.80
C ASN A 135 24.90 0.23 -12.34
N LEU A 136 24.03 0.68 -11.45
CA LEU A 136 23.02 1.70 -11.75
C LEU A 136 23.65 3.08 -11.99
N THR A 137 24.79 3.37 -11.35
CA THR A 137 25.51 4.64 -11.55
C THR A 137 25.98 4.74 -13.01
N GLU A 138 26.67 3.72 -13.51
CA GLU A 138 27.17 3.67 -14.89
C GLU A 138 26.04 3.71 -15.93
N GLY A 139 24.94 2.98 -15.70
CA GLY A 139 23.78 3.01 -16.59
C GLY A 139 23.17 4.42 -16.74
N ILE A 140 23.05 5.15 -15.62
CA ILE A 140 22.54 6.53 -15.62
C ILE A 140 23.55 7.50 -16.26
N GLU A 141 24.85 7.33 -15.99
CA GLU A 141 25.91 8.13 -16.62
C GLU A 141 25.81 8.05 -18.15
N HIS A 142 25.70 6.83 -18.70
CA HIS A 142 25.53 6.60 -20.13
C HIS A 142 24.24 7.21 -20.69
N GLN A 143 23.11 7.03 -19.99
CA GLN A 143 21.82 7.57 -20.41
C GLN A 143 21.83 9.11 -20.49
N HIS A 144 22.56 9.77 -19.58
CA HIS A 144 22.60 11.22 -19.47
C HIS A 144 23.86 11.86 -20.06
N ASN A 145 24.69 11.09 -20.79
CA ASN A 145 25.97 11.53 -21.35
C ASN A 145 26.88 12.23 -20.32
N ILE A 146 26.91 11.70 -19.10
CA ILE A 146 27.79 12.18 -18.04
C ILE A 146 29.08 11.36 -18.15
N ASN A 147 30.19 12.02 -18.49
CA ASN A 147 31.50 11.39 -18.46
C ASN A 147 32.07 11.49 -17.05
N ARG A 148 32.60 10.38 -16.51
CA ARG A 148 33.54 10.44 -15.39
C ARG A 148 34.76 11.22 -15.87
N GLY A 149 34.81 12.50 -15.54
CA GLY A 149 36.07 13.22 -15.58
C GLY A 149 36.99 12.52 -14.61
N ASP A 150 38.09 11.93 -15.11
CA ASP A 150 39.14 11.34 -14.28
C ASP A 150 39.51 12.37 -13.20
N HIS A 151 39.24 12.01 -11.95
CA HIS A 151 39.64 12.77 -10.77
C HIS A 151 40.89 12.15 -10.16
#